data_AF-A0A9E3SXE5-F1
#
_entry.id   AF-A0A9E3SXE5-F1
#
_cell.length_a   1.000
_cell.length_b   1.000
_cell.length_c   1.000
_cell.angle_alpha   90.00
_cell.angle_beta   90.00
_cell.angle_gamma   90.00
#
_symmetry.space_group_name_H-M   'P 1'
#
loop_
_entity.id
_entity.type
_entity.pdbx_description
1 polymer ?
#
loop_
_entity_poly.entity_id
_entity_poly.type
_entity_poly.pdbx_seq_one_letter_code
_entity_poly.pdbx_strand_id
1 'polypeptide(L)'
;MGASSLAAYLDQHPTGKGILFLGQRGPLGEDAIGRIVGKYATWAKLEGVTPHTLRHTFSYNYLEKTGNDLVGLANILGHDNVTTTQIYTQKPLGALQDEIEKVQFF
;
A
#
# COMPACT_ATOMS: atom_id res chain seq x y z
N MET A 1 -6.40 13.22 6.73
CA MET A 1 -5.41 12.70 7.71
C MET A 1 -4.06 12.32 7.10
N GLY A 2 -3.93 11.92 5.82
CA GLY A 2 -2.61 11.60 5.23
C GLY A 2 -1.77 12.81 4.79
N ALA A 3 -2.40 13.82 4.17
CA ALA A 3 -1.72 15.03 3.69
C ALA A 3 -1.07 15.85 4.81
N SER A 4 -1.60 15.77 6.03
CA SER A 4 -1.05 16.47 7.20
C SER A 4 0.29 15.90 7.67
N SER A 5 0.52 14.60 7.50
CA SER A 5 1.74 13.95 8.00
C SER A 5 2.95 14.22 7.12
N LEU A 6 2.76 14.26 5.79
CA LEU A 6 3.84 14.62 4.87
C LEU A 6 4.20 16.11 4.98
N ALA A 7 3.20 16.99 5.12
CA ALA A 7 3.44 18.41 5.36
C ALA A 7 4.25 18.63 6.65
N ALA A 8 3.82 18.00 7.76
CA ALA A 8 4.55 18.08 9.03
C ALA A 8 5.98 17.51 8.95
N TYR A 9 6.19 16.47 8.14
CA TYR A 9 7.52 15.94 7.88
C TYR A 9 8.39 16.97 7.14
N LEU A 10 7.87 17.58 6.07
CA LEU A 10 8.57 18.56 5.24
C LEU A 10 8.90 19.84 6.02
N ASP A 11 8.06 20.27 6.95
CA ASP A 11 8.34 21.40 7.84
C ASP A 11 9.60 21.17 8.68
N GLN A 12 9.84 19.91 9.09
CA GLN A 12 11.01 19.51 9.87
C GLN A 12 12.20 19.09 8.99
N HIS A 13 11.93 18.68 7.75
CA HIS A 13 12.91 18.12 6.81
C HIS A 13 12.75 18.78 5.43
N PRO A 14 13.15 20.05 5.28
CA PRO A 14 13.06 20.74 4.00
C PRO A 14 13.91 20.00 2.96
N THR A 15 13.31 19.66 1.83
CA THR A 15 13.94 18.84 0.80
C THR A 15 14.97 19.64 0.01
N GLY A 16 16.26 19.34 0.22
CA GLY A 16 17.36 19.84 -0.60
C GLY A 16 17.77 18.80 -1.64
N LYS A 17 17.89 19.19 -2.92
CA LYS A 17 18.34 18.34 -4.05
C LYS A 17 17.34 17.28 -4.57
N GLY A 18 16.04 17.45 -4.32
CA GLY A 18 15.00 16.59 -4.92
C GLY A 18 14.80 15.22 -4.27
N ILE A 19 15.42 14.96 -3.11
CA ILE A 19 15.25 13.73 -2.35
C ILE A 19 14.26 13.99 -1.22
N LEU A 20 13.16 13.23 -1.19
CA LEU A 20 12.08 13.44 -0.24
C LEU A 20 12.40 12.90 1.15
N PHE A 21 12.90 11.66 1.24
CA PHE A 21 13.16 11.00 2.52
C PHE A 21 14.65 10.78 2.75
N LEU A 22 15.15 11.29 3.87
CA LEU A 22 16.54 11.14 4.30
C LEU A 22 16.64 10.20 5.51
N GLY A 23 17.62 9.30 5.47
CA GLY A 23 18.12 8.57 6.63
C GLY A 23 19.33 9.27 7.23
N GLN A 24 19.88 8.71 8.31
CA GLN A 24 21.01 9.30 9.05
C GLN A 24 22.30 9.47 8.22
N ARG A 25 22.44 8.73 7.11
CA ARG A 25 23.67 8.68 6.29
C ARG A 25 23.46 9.13 4.84
N GLY A 26 22.30 9.67 4.50
CA GLY A 26 21.92 10.00 3.12
C GLY A 26 20.50 9.54 2.77
N PRO A 27 20.18 9.33 1.48
CA PRO A 27 18.85 8.90 1.05
C PRO A 27 18.39 7.61 1.73
N LEU A 28 17.09 7.52 2.02
CA LEU A 28 16.52 6.33 2.62
C LEU A 28 16.53 5.16 1.62
N GLY A 29 17.24 4.08 1.95
CA GLY A 29 17.26 2.86 1.16
C GLY A 29 16.11 1.91 1.47
N GLU A 30 15.91 0.91 0.61
CA GLU A 30 14.84 -0.09 0.72
C GLU A 30 14.90 -0.88 2.05
N ASP A 31 16.10 -1.36 2.43
CA ASP A 31 16.30 -2.06 3.71
C ASP A 31 15.89 -1.22 4.92
N ALA A 32 16.15 0.09 4.86
CA ALA A 32 15.79 1.00 5.93
C ALA A 32 14.27 1.17 6.02
N ILE A 33 13.57 1.24 4.88
CA ILE A 33 12.10 1.25 4.84
C ILE A 33 11.55 -0.04 5.44
N GLY A 34 12.10 -1.20 5.06
CA GLY A 34 11.71 -2.50 5.63
C GLY A 34 11.85 -2.54 7.15
N ARG A 35 12.97 -2.04 7.69
CA ARG A 35 13.19 -1.93 9.15
C ARG A 35 12.22 -0.96 9.83
N ILE A 36 11.93 0.18 9.21
CA ILE A 36 10.97 1.16 9.73
C ILE A 36 9.57 0.55 9.80
N VAL A 37 9.12 -0.09 8.73
CA VAL A 37 7.82 -0.79 8.70
C VAL A 37 7.78 -1.89 9.75
N GLY A 38 8.82 -2.73 9.84
CA GLY A 38 8.93 -3.78 10.85
C GLY A 38 8.85 -3.25 12.27
N LYS A 39 9.56 -2.15 12.58
CA LYS A 39 9.50 -1.49 13.89
C LYS A 39 8.07 -1.11 14.26
N TYR A 40 7.33 -0.47 13.36
CA TYR A 40 5.96 -0.04 13.63
C TYR A 40 4.97 -1.21 13.65
N ALA A 41 5.21 -2.27 12.87
CA ALA A 41 4.44 -3.50 12.95
C ALA A 41 4.57 -4.14 14.34
N THR A 42 5.78 -4.24 14.89
CA THR A 42 6.00 -4.72 16.25
C THR A 42 5.29 -3.86 17.29
N TRP A 43 5.36 -2.52 17.16
CA TRP A 43 4.65 -1.60 18.06
C TRP A 43 3.13 -1.76 18.00
N ALA A 44 2.59 -2.00 16.81
CA ALA A 44 1.17 -2.25 16.58
C ALA A 44 0.74 -3.69 16.93
N LYS A 45 1.68 -4.56 17.34
CA LYS A 45 1.45 -6.00 17.58
C LYS A 45 0.92 -6.73 16.34
N LEU A 46 1.43 -6.36 15.17
CA LEU A 46 1.11 -7.00 13.90
C LEU A 46 2.29 -7.87 13.44
N GLU A 47 1.98 -9.08 12.98
CA GLU A 47 2.95 -10.02 12.44
C GLU A 47 2.94 -10.00 10.90
N GLY A 48 4.09 -10.30 10.27
CA GLY A 48 4.18 -10.46 8.82
C GLY A 48 3.95 -9.18 7.99
N VAL A 49 3.97 -8.00 8.61
CA VAL A 49 3.78 -6.73 7.90
C VAL A 49 5.09 -6.26 7.27
N THR A 50 5.09 -6.15 5.95
CA THR A 50 6.20 -5.65 5.13
C THR A 50 5.71 -4.48 4.25
N PRO A 51 6.60 -3.72 3.59
CA PRO A 51 6.19 -2.73 2.60
C PRO A 51 5.29 -3.31 1.50
N HIS A 52 5.57 -4.55 1.07
CA HIS A 52 4.72 -5.25 0.11
C HIS A 52 3.35 -5.57 0.69
N THR A 53 3.27 -6.08 1.92
CA THR A 53 1.99 -6.34 2.61
C THR A 53 1.12 -5.08 2.63
N LEU A 54 1.70 -3.92 2.95
CA LEU A 54 1.00 -2.64 2.94
C LEU A 54 0.51 -2.25 1.53
N ARG A 55 1.34 -2.45 0.50
CA ARG A 55 0.93 -2.24 -0.90
C ARG A 55 -0.24 -3.15 -1.29
N HIS A 56 -0.21 -4.43 -0.93
CA HIS A 56 -1.31 -5.35 -1.18
C HIS A 56 -2.60 -4.89 -0.51
N THR A 57 -2.54 -4.54 0.79
CA THR A 57 -3.70 -4.03 1.52
C THR A 57 -4.27 -2.75 0.90
N PHE A 58 -3.41 -1.83 0.45
CA PHE A 58 -3.85 -0.63 -0.28
C PHE A 58 -4.60 -0.99 -1.57
N SER A 59 -4.01 -1.85 -2.40
CA SER A 59 -4.58 -2.25 -3.69
C SER A 59 -5.94 -2.94 -3.54
N TYR A 60 -6.07 -3.88 -2.61
CA TYR A 60 -7.36 -4.54 -2.34
C TYR A 60 -8.43 -3.54 -1.88
N ASN A 61 -8.09 -2.69 -0.91
CA ASN A 61 -9.02 -1.66 -0.41
C ASN A 61 -9.41 -0.65 -1.49
N TYR A 62 -8.50 -0.32 -2.42
CA TYR A 62 -8.80 0.54 -3.55
C TYR A 62 -9.85 -0.11 -4.44
N LEU A 63 -9.58 -1.33 -4.93
CA LEU A 63 -10.49 -2.05 -5.84
C LEU A 63 -11.85 -2.29 -5.21
N GLU A 64 -11.92 -2.65 -3.93
CA GLU A 64 -13.19 -2.82 -3.22
C GLU A 64 -14.02 -1.52 -3.22
N LYS A 65 -13.36 -0.37 -3.00
CA LYS A 65 -14.04 0.93 -2.90
C LYS A 65 -14.37 1.58 -4.24
N THR A 66 -13.64 1.23 -5.29
CA THR A 66 -13.79 1.84 -6.64
C THR A 66 -14.56 0.96 -7.61
N GLY A 67 -15.14 -0.15 -7.15
CA GLY A 67 -15.88 -1.06 -8.02
C GLY A 67 -14.96 -1.81 -8.99
N ASN A 68 -13.80 -2.23 -8.50
CA ASN A 68 -12.79 -3.00 -9.22
C ASN A 68 -12.10 -2.23 -10.37
N ASP A 69 -11.83 -0.94 -10.18
CA ASP A 69 -11.10 -0.10 -11.14
C ASP A 69 -9.60 -0.47 -11.23
N LEU A 70 -9.28 -1.43 -12.10
CA LEU A 70 -7.92 -1.87 -12.34
C LEU A 70 -7.02 -0.82 -13.01
N VAL A 71 -7.59 0.01 -13.89
CA VAL A 71 -6.82 1.00 -14.66
C VAL A 71 -6.38 2.13 -13.74
N GLY A 72 -7.28 2.65 -12.91
CA GLY A 72 -6.92 3.65 -11.90
C GLY A 72 -5.91 3.11 -10.90
N LEU A 73 -6.04 1.85 -10.45
CA LEU A 73 -5.04 1.25 -9.58
C LEU A 73 -3.66 1.15 -10.24
N ALA A 74 -3.59 0.70 -11.50
CA ALA A 74 -2.34 0.61 -12.24
C ALA A 74 -1.65 1.98 -12.38
N ASN A 75 -2.43 3.04 -12.65
CA ASN A 75 -1.93 4.41 -12.73
C ASN A 75 -1.37 4.88 -11.37
N ILE A 76 -2.06 4.60 -10.26
CA ILE A 76 -1.60 4.97 -8.91
C ILE A 76 -0.31 4.22 -8.53
N LEU A 77 -0.19 2.96 -8.92
CA LEU A 77 1.00 2.14 -8.66
C LEU A 77 2.16 2.42 -9.62
N GLY A 78 1.91 3.15 -10.72
CA GLY A 78 2.90 3.42 -11.76
C GLY A 78 3.26 2.18 -12.57
N HIS A 79 2.30 1.29 -12.80
CA HIS A 79 2.50 0.07 -13.59
C HIS A 79 2.28 0.35 -15.09
N ASP A 80 3.33 0.18 -15.89
CA ASP A 80 3.26 0.34 -17.36
C ASP A 80 2.38 -0.72 -18.05
N ASN A 81 2.10 -1.83 -17.37
CA ASN A 81 1.24 -2.91 -17.86
C ASN A 81 0.17 -3.26 -16.83
N VAL A 82 -1.11 -3.15 -17.20
CA VAL A 82 -2.24 -3.47 -16.31
C VAL A 82 -2.22 -4.93 -15.83
N THR A 83 -1.58 -5.82 -16.58
CA THR A 83 -1.46 -7.26 -16.26
C THR A 83 -0.76 -7.50 -14.93
N THR A 84 0.24 -6.68 -14.55
CA THR A 84 0.91 -6.79 -13.24
C THR A 84 -0.01 -6.40 -12.08
N THR A 85 -1.10 -5.69 -12.37
CA THR A 85 -2.12 -5.26 -11.41
C THR A 85 -3.24 -6.29 -11.26
N GLN A 86 -3.40 -7.23 -12.21
CA GLN A 86 -4.42 -8.29 -12.15
C GLN A 86 -4.22 -9.25 -10.97
N ILE A 87 -3.02 -9.30 -10.39
CA ILE A 87 -2.75 -10.08 -9.16
C ILE A 87 -3.63 -9.64 -7.98
N TYR A 88 -4.16 -8.41 -8.01
CA TYR A 88 -5.00 -7.84 -6.95
C TYR A 88 -6.50 -8.11 -7.14
N THR A 89 -6.92 -8.64 -8.30
CA THR A 89 -8.33 -9.01 -8.55
C THR A 89 -8.61 -10.47 -8.27
N GLN A 90 -7.58 -11.29 -8.06
CA GLN A 90 -7.78 -12.66 -7.61
C GLN A 90 -8.26 -12.62 -6.16
N LYS A 91 -9.57 -12.76 -5.97
CA LYS A 91 -10.16 -12.83 -4.64
C LYS A 91 -9.46 -13.96 -3.86
N PRO A 92 -8.97 -13.71 -2.63
CA PRO A 92 -8.61 -14.80 -1.73
C PRO A 92 -9.83 -15.72 -1.58
N LEU A 93 -9.60 -17.04 -1.53
CA LEU A 93 -10.65 -18.07 -1.57
C LEU A 93 -11.86 -17.77 -0.66
N GLY A 94 -11.63 -17.15 0.52
CA GLY A 94 -12.69 -16.78 1.46
C GLY A 94 -13.67 -15.72 0.96
N ALA A 95 -13.23 -14.75 0.15
CA ALA A 95 -14.10 -13.70 -0.39
C ALA A 95 -15.03 -14.21 -1.52
N LEU A 96 -14.73 -15.39 -2.08
CA LEU A 96 -15.62 -16.06 -3.02
C LEU A 96 -16.79 -16.73 -2.28
N GLN A 97 -16.55 -17.24 -1.08
CA GLN A 97 -17.57 -17.86 -0.22
C GLN A 97 -18.68 -16.85 0.12
N ASP A 98 -18.29 -15.64 0.56
CA ASP A 98 -19.23 -14.56 0.91
C ASP A 98 -20.05 -14.04 -0.29
N GLU A 99 -19.52 -14.16 -1.50
CA GLU A 99 -20.23 -13.76 -2.73
C GLU A 99 -21.18 -14.84 -3.22
N ILE A 100 -20.82 -16.11 -3.11
CA ILE A 100 -21.71 -17.25 -3.39
C ILE A 100 -22.93 -17.21 -2.45
N GLU A 101 -22.73 -16.90 -1.17
CA GLU A 101 -23.84 -16.73 -0.24
C GLU A 101 -24.79 -15.60 -0.68
N LYS A 102 -24.27 -14.45 -1.13
CA LYS A 102 -25.11 -13.33 -1.62
C LYS A 102 -25.92 -13.67 -2.87
N VAL A 103 -25.42 -14.55 -3.73
CA VAL A 103 -26.12 -14.97 -4.95
C VAL A 103 -27.19 -16.04 -4.65
N GLN A 104 -27.01 -16.84 -3.60
CA GLN A 104 -27.97 -17.87 -3.19
C GLN A 104 -29.22 -17.35 -2.46
N PHE A 105 -29.29 -16.04 -2.16
CA PHE A 105 -30.47 -15.40 -1.54
C PHE A 105 -31.35 -14.61 -2.52
N PHE A 106 -31.24 -14.89 -3.83
CA PHE A 106 -32.25 -14.55 -4.85
C PHE A 106 -32.85 -15.84 -5.43
#